data_AF-T2J2Q4-F1
#
_entry.id   AF-T2J2Q4-F1
#
_cell.length_a   1.000
_cell.length_b   1.000
_cell.length_c   1.000
_cell.angle_alpha   90.00
_cell.angle_beta   90.00
_cell.angle_gamma   90.00
#
_symmetry.space_group_name_H-M   'P 1'
#
loop_
_entity.id
_entity.type
_entity.pdbx_description
1 polymer ?
#
loop_
_entity_poly.entity_id
_entity_poly.type
_entity_poly.pdbx_seq_one_letter_code
_entity_poly.pdbx_strand_id
1 'polypeptide(L)' 'MQHPVKLGWLIDGKSHQIYIYPSQIEVKCLKNPITVSDKPILSGFQLQMNTIW' A
#
# COMPACT_ATOMS: atom_id res chain seq x y z
N MET A 1 -12.51 -9.67 19.53
CA MET A 1 -11.82 -8.37 19.60
C MET A 1 -11.11 -8.14 18.27
N GLN A 2 -11.32 -7.00 17.60
CA GLN A 2 -10.54 -6.63 16.41
C GLN A 2 -9.25 -5.93 16.87
N HIS A 3 -8.11 -6.34 16.33
CA HIS A 3 -6.85 -5.63 16.54
C HIS A 3 -6.78 -4.40 15.62
N PRO A 4 -6.34 -3.23 16.10
CA PRO A 4 -6.21 -2.06 15.25
C PRO A 4 -5.09 -2.26 14.23
N VAL A 5 -5.46 -2.23 12.94
CA VAL A 5 -4.50 -2.27 11.82
C VAL A 5 -3.94 -0.86 11.61
N LYS A 6 -2.61 -0.74 11.54
CA LYS A 6 -1.92 0.55 11.31
C LYS A 6 -1.84 0.94 9.83
N LEU A 7 -1.77 -0.06 8.95
CA LEU A 7 -1.61 0.10 7.51
C LEU A 7 -2.19 -1.11 6.78
N GLY A 8 -2.97 -0.86 5.73
CA GLY A 8 -3.42 -1.88 4.78
C GLY A 8 -3.17 -1.43 3.34
N TRP A 9 -2.74 -2.36 2.48
CA TRP A 9 -2.62 -2.12 1.03
C TRP A 9 -3.60 -3.03 0.28
N LEU A 10 -4.42 -2.45 -0.60
CA LEU A 10 -5.18 -3.20 -1.60
C LEU A 10 -4.46 -3.07 -2.94
N ILE A 11 -4.09 -4.22 -3.50
CA ILE A 11 -3.40 -4.33 -4.78
C ILE A 11 -4.42 -4.74 -5.84
N ASP A 12 -4.75 -3.83 -6.74
CA ASP A 12 -5.56 -4.12 -7.91
C ASP A 12 -4.66 -4.36 -9.13
N GLY A 13 -4.36 -5.64 -9.37
CA GLY A 13 -3.54 -6.08 -10.49
C GLY A 13 -4.19 -5.91 -11.86
N LYS A 14 -5.51 -5.67 -11.97
CA LYS A 14 -6.15 -5.46 -13.28
C LYS A 14 -5.98 -4.03 -13.76
N SER A 15 -6.06 -3.07 -12.84
CA SER A 15 -5.95 -1.64 -13.15
C SER A 15 -4.58 -1.06 -12.81
N HIS A 16 -3.67 -1.90 -12.32
CA HIS A 16 -2.35 -1.52 -11.79
C HIS A 16 -2.45 -0.41 -10.75
N GLN A 17 -3.37 -0.54 -9.80
CA GLN A 17 -3.60 0.46 -8.75
C GLN A 17 -3.29 -0.11 -7.38
N ILE A 18 -2.75 0.75 -6.51
CA ILE A 18 -2.51 0.43 -5.10
C ILE A 18 -3.26 1.42 -4.24
N TYR A 19 -4.16 0.92 -3.40
CA TYR A 19 -4.87 1.73 -2.42
C TYR A 19 -4.25 1.52 -1.05
N ILE A 20 -3.79 2.60 -0.44
CA ILE A 20 -3.13 2.61 0.86
C ILE A 20 -4.14 3.14 1.88
N TYR A 21 -4.45 2.30 2.87
CA TYR A 21 -5.36 2.57 3.97
C TYR A 21 -4.54 2.78 5.26
N PRO A 22 -4.17 4.02 5.60
CA PRO A 22 -3.58 4.34 6.90
C PRO A 22 -4.67 4.40 7.99
N SER A 23 -4.30 4.15 9.25
CA SER A 23 -5.28 4.09 10.35
C SER A 23 -6.00 5.41 10.69
N GLN A 24 -5.53 6.55 10.20
CA GLN A 24 -5.98 7.88 10.65
C GLN A 24 -6.12 8.93 9.54
N ILE A 25 -5.96 8.56 8.27
CA ILE A 25 -5.93 9.50 7.13
C ILE A 25 -6.76 8.93 5.98
N GLU A 26 -7.11 9.79 5.02
CA GLU A 26 -7.74 9.40 3.77
C GLU A 26 -6.92 8.34 2.99
N VAL A 27 -7.65 7.50 2.25
CA VAL A 27 -7.09 6.48 1.39
C VAL A 27 -6.30 7.13 0.26
N LYS A 28 -5.05 6.69 0.06
CA LYS A 28 -4.23 7.15 -1.07
C LYS A 28 -4.27 6.11 -2.19
N CYS A 29 -4.54 6.54 -3.42
CA CYS A 29 -4.40 5.69 -4.60
C CYS A 29 -3.12 6.02 -5.37
N LEU A 30 -2.27 5.02 -5.60
CA LEU A 30 -1.13 5.09 -6.50
C LEU A 30 -1.51 4.40 -7.81
N LYS A 31 -1.30 5.08 -8.94
CA LYS A 31 -1.56 4.54 -10.28
C LYS A 31 -0.25 4.07 -10.91
N ASN A 32 -0.22 2.80 -11.32
CA ASN A 32 0.90 2.09 -11.91
C ASN A 32 2.25 2.35 -11.21
N PRO A 33 2.36 2.24 -9.87
CA PRO A 33 3.63 2.43 -9.19
C PRO A 33 4.64 1.34 -9.57
N ILE A 34 5.92 1.73 -9.66
CA ILE A 34 7.05 0.81 -9.83
C ILE A 34 7.42 0.19 -8.46
N THR A 35 7.32 0.99 -7.40
CA THR A 35 7.61 0.58 -6.02
C THR A 35 6.58 1.18 -5.07
N VAL A 36 6.20 0.44 -4.03
CA VAL A 36 5.35 0.92 -2.93
C VAL A 36 6.14 0.86 -1.62
N SER A 37 6.07 1.93 -0.81
CA SER A 37 6.71 2.04 0.49
C SER A 37 5.89 2.93 1.42
N ASP A 38 6.00 2.73 2.73
CA ASP A 38 5.31 3.57 3.72
C ASP A 38 6.24 3.88 4.90
N LYS A 39 6.51 5.17 5.14
CA LYS A 39 7.33 5.64 6.27
C LYS A 39 6.46 6.54 7.15
N PRO A 40 6.43 6.32 8.48
CA PRO A 40 7.37 5.49 9.26
C PRO A 40 6.94 4.02 9.47
N ILE A 41 5.73 3.62 9.10
CA ILE A 41 5.14 2.34 9.55
C ILE A 41 5.94 1.13 9.04
N LEU A 42 6.42 1.16 7.80
CA LEU A 42 7.24 0.13 7.18
C LEU A 42 8.61 0.70 6.77
N SER A 43 9.31 1.30 7.74
CA SER A 43 10.63 1.88 7.49
C SER A 43 11.61 0.84 6.93
N GLY A 44 12.20 1.13 5.76
CA GLY A 44 13.15 0.25 5.08
C GLY A 44 12.52 -0.80 4.15
N PHE A 45 11.20 -1.01 4.22
CA PHE A 45 10.50 -1.91 3.32
C PHE A 45 10.16 -1.23 1.99
N GLN A 46 10.36 -1.95 0.90
CA GLN A 46 9.97 -1.54 -0.45
C GLN A 46 9.41 -2.75 -1.19
N LEU A 47 8.18 -2.63 -1.69
CA LEU A 47 7.54 -3.62 -2.53
C LEU A 47 7.76 -3.26 -4.00
N GLN A 48 8.52 -4.08 -4.72
CA GLN A 48 8.70 -3.96 -6.16
C GLN A 48 7.49 -4.54 -6.88
N MET A 49 6.85 -3.75 -7.75
CA MET A 49 5.57 -4.12 -8.37
C MET A 49 5.72 -4.91 -9.67
N ASN A 50 6.94 -4.95 -10.23
CA ASN A 50 7.26 -5.66 -11.47
C ASN A 50 7.02 -7.18 -11.43
N THR A 51 6.92 -7.78 -10.24
CA THR A 51 6.61 -9.21 -10.05
C THR A 51 5.17 -9.46 -9.59
N ILE A 52 4.34 -8.42 -9.49
CA ILE A 52 2.98 -8.47 -8.93
C ILE A 52 1.92 -8.14 -9.97
N TRP A 53 2.19 -7.13 -10.82
CA TRP A 53 1.43 -6.95 -12.07
C TRP A 53 1.63 -8.17 -12.95
#